data_AF-Q22C91-F1
#
_entry.id   AF-Q22C91-F1
#
_cell.length_a   1.000
_cell.length_b   1.000
_cell.length_c   1.000
_cell.angle_alpha   90.00
_cell.angle_beta   90.00
_cell.angle_gamma   90.00
#
_symmetry.space_group_name_H-M   'P 1'
#
loop_
_entity.id
_entity.type
_entity.pdbx_description
1 polymer ?
#
loop_
_entity_poly.entity_id
_entity_poly.type
_entity_poly.pdbx_seq_one_letter_code
_entity_poly.pdbx_strand_id
1 'polypeptide(L)'
;MIGNRFLTILFVVILFHQANAQCGTNASKVGSTCYCNPGYYGPNDSNCQQCQSNTYSLQGVSNTGPSVTQFSACSYCQIGYYVTTPGTATALPGCLQCPAGSTTLNPLSQPGSISSCICFDPNGTALSSLSQACQCNIGFYGSPQTTQAGPSGCTPCPANFTSPIGTADQTGCTKQLDSSILKAFQQLIMILILF
;
A
#
# COMPACT_ATOMS: atom_id res chain seq x y z
N MET A 1 -46.73 -1.28 -48.95
CA MET A 1 -45.71 -2.34 -48.80
C MET A 1 -44.54 -1.86 -47.92
N ILE A 2 -44.82 -1.37 -46.70
CA ILE A 2 -43.82 -0.74 -45.79
C ILE A 2 -43.58 -1.59 -44.52
N GLY A 3 -44.36 -2.65 -44.29
CA GLY A 3 -44.35 -3.44 -43.05
C GLY A 3 -43.28 -4.53 -42.92
N ASN A 4 -42.40 -4.76 -43.91
CA ASN A 4 -41.47 -5.91 -43.91
C ASN A 4 -39.98 -5.53 -43.71
N ARG A 5 -39.64 -4.24 -43.78
CA ARG A 5 -38.24 -3.78 -43.63
C ARG A 5 -37.88 -3.34 -42.21
N PHE A 6 -38.86 -2.97 -41.39
CA PHE A 6 -38.64 -2.63 -39.98
C PHE A 6 -38.42 -3.88 -39.10
N LEU A 7 -39.08 -4.99 -39.42
CA LEU A 7 -38.96 -6.24 -38.67
C LEU A 7 -37.58 -6.90 -38.81
N THR A 8 -36.95 -6.72 -39.97
CA THR A 8 -35.60 -7.25 -40.26
C THR A 8 -34.50 -6.48 -39.56
N ILE A 9 -34.64 -5.15 -39.41
CA ILE A 9 -33.64 -4.33 -38.70
C ILE A 9 -33.71 -4.61 -37.18
N LEU A 10 -34.90 -4.83 -36.62
CA LEU A 10 -35.06 -5.17 -35.20
C LEU A 10 -34.42 -6.54 -34.85
N PHE A 11 -34.50 -7.53 -35.74
CA PHE A 11 -33.88 -8.85 -35.55
C PHE A 11 -32.35 -8.81 -35.59
N VAL A 12 -31.76 -7.93 -36.41
CA VAL A 12 -30.30 -7.81 -36.54
C VAL A 12 -29.67 -7.13 -35.32
N VAL A 13 -30.34 -6.15 -34.70
CA VAL A 13 -29.82 -5.47 -33.50
C VAL A 13 -29.85 -6.38 -32.26
N ILE A 14 -30.78 -7.35 -32.18
CA ILE A 14 -30.84 -8.33 -31.08
C ILE A 14 -29.73 -9.38 -31.21
N LEU A 15 -29.28 -9.71 -32.43
CA LEU A 15 -28.20 -10.68 -32.67
C LEU A 15 -26.79 -10.13 -32.39
N PHE A 16 -26.58 -8.81 -32.40
CA PHE A 16 -25.29 -8.20 -32.03
C PHE A 16 -25.08 -8.01 -30.52
N HIS A 17 -26.09 -8.29 -29.68
CA HIS A 17 -25.96 -8.19 -28.22
C HIS A 17 -25.33 -9.42 -27.55
N GLN A 18 -25.07 -10.51 -28.27
CA GLN A 18 -24.75 -11.83 -27.67
C GLN A 18 -23.38 -12.40 -28.05
N ALA A 19 -22.32 -11.59 -28.13
CA ALA A 19 -20.96 -12.12 -28.36
C ALA A 19 -19.86 -11.57 -27.43
N ASN A 20 -20.18 -10.68 -26.50
CA ASN A 20 -19.30 -10.44 -25.37
C ASN A 20 -19.76 -11.36 -24.25
N ALA A 21 -19.07 -12.49 -24.03
CA ALA A 21 -19.17 -13.22 -22.77
C ALA A 21 -18.91 -12.19 -21.66
N GLN A 22 -19.96 -11.70 -21.01
CA GLN A 22 -19.83 -10.73 -19.93
C GLN A 22 -19.57 -11.56 -18.69
N CYS A 23 -18.45 -11.28 -18.00
CA CYS A 23 -18.20 -11.89 -16.71
C CYS A 23 -19.28 -11.44 -15.72
N GLY A 24 -19.51 -12.23 -14.68
CA GLY A 24 -20.43 -11.83 -13.62
C GLY A 24 -19.98 -10.59 -12.86
N THR A 25 -20.84 -10.13 -11.93
CA THR A 25 -20.54 -8.99 -11.07
C THR A 25 -19.27 -9.24 -10.27
N ASN A 26 -18.38 -8.24 -10.22
CA ASN A 26 -17.06 -8.33 -9.59
C ASN A 26 -16.14 -9.40 -10.21
N ALA A 27 -16.32 -9.72 -11.48
CA ALA A 27 -15.39 -10.51 -12.28
C ALA A 27 -14.98 -9.76 -13.54
N SER A 28 -13.77 -10.06 -14.04
CA SER A 28 -13.24 -9.51 -15.29
C SER A 28 -12.51 -10.58 -16.08
N LYS A 29 -12.38 -10.36 -17.39
CA LYS A 29 -11.65 -11.26 -18.27
C LYS A 29 -10.14 -11.16 -18.05
N VAL A 30 -9.49 -12.31 -17.97
CA VAL A 30 -8.04 -12.47 -18.15
C VAL A 30 -7.85 -13.44 -19.30
N GLY A 31 -7.48 -12.92 -20.46
CA GLY A 31 -7.51 -13.68 -21.72
C GLY A 31 -8.94 -14.06 -22.11
N SER A 32 -9.20 -15.35 -22.27
CA SER A 32 -10.53 -15.90 -22.62
C SER A 32 -11.37 -16.34 -21.42
N THR A 33 -10.83 -16.27 -20.19
CA THR A 33 -11.48 -16.78 -18.99
C THR A 33 -11.85 -15.64 -18.04
N CYS A 34 -13.02 -15.75 -17.41
CA CYS A 34 -13.47 -14.80 -16.38
C CYS A 34 -12.97 -15.24 -15.00
N TYR A 35 -12.44 -14.29 -14.25
CA TYR A 35 -12.01 -14.48 -12.86
C TYR A 35 -12.57 -13.36 -12.00
N CYS A 36 -12.88 -13.68 -10.74
CA CYS A 36 -13.20 -12.67 -9.74
C CYS A 36 -12.09 -11.60 -9.71
N ASN A 37 -12.51 -10.35 -9.57
CA ASN A 37 -11.63 -9.20 -9.51
C ASN A 37 -10.69 -9.29 -8.30
N PRO A 38 -9.56 -8.56 -8.31
CA PRO A 38 -8.70 -8.50 -7.14
C PRO A 38 -9.46 -8.01 -5.91
N GLY A 39 -9.23 -8.66 -4.76
CA GLY A 39 -10.01 -8.44 -3.53
C GLY A 39 -11.34 -9.21 -3.45
N TYR A 40 -11.69 -9.99 -4.48
CA TYR A 40 -12.84 -10.89 -4.49
C TYR A 40 -12.43 -12.35 -4.69
N TYR A 41 -13.28 -13.27 -4.27
CA TYR A 41 -13.11 -14.70 -4.48
C TYR A 41 -14.45 -15.40 -4.71
N GLY A 42 -14.47 -16.57 -5.32
CA GLY A 42 -15.73 -17.31 -5.46
C GLY A 42 -15.60 -18.67 -6.13
N PRO A 43 -16.67 -19.50 -6.06
CA PRO A 43 -16.69 -20.81 -6.70
C PRO A 43 -16.71 -20.72 -8.23
N ASN A 44 -17.09 -19.57 -8.79
CA ASN A 44 -17.14 -19.24 -10.21
C ASN A 44 -17.16 -17.70 -10.39
N ASP A 45 -17.10 -17.26 -11.64
CA ASP A 45 -17.08 -15.85 -12.06
C ASP A 45 -18.42 -15.11 -11.93
N SER A 46 -19.52 -15.81 -11.62
CA SER A 46 -20.82 -15.21 -11.32
C SER A 46 -21.06 -14.99 -9.83
N ASN A 47 -20.30 -15.66 -8.96
CA ASN A 47 -20.52 -15.71 -7.52
C ASN A 47 -19.31 -15.16 -6.73
N CYS A 48 -18.81 -13.99 -7.13
CA CYS A 48 -17.66 -13.36 -6.50
C CYS A 48 -18.05 -12.60 -5.21
N GLN A 49 -17.41 -12.95 -4.11
CA GLN A 49 -17.57 -12.38 -2.77
C GLN A 49 -16.32 -11.60 -2.36
N GLN A 50 -16.49 -10.50 -1.65
CA GLN A 50 -15.36 -9.67 -1.20
C GLN A 50 -14.59 -10.33 -0.05
N CYS A 51 -13.27 -10.27 -0.12
CA CYS A 51 -12.38 -10.64 0.99
C CYS A 51 -12.65 -9.77 2.23
N GLN A 52 -12.81 -10.40 3.40
CA GLN A 52 -13.11 -9.73 4.67
C GLN A 52 -11.83 -9.50 5.50
N SER A 53 -11.94 -8.85 6.65
CA SER A 53 -10.83 -8.73 7.63
C SER A 53 -9.55 -8.08 7.05
N ASN A 54 -9.72 -7.09 6.16
CA ASN A 54 -8.62 -6.38 5.48
C ASN A 54 -7.69 -7.30 4.68
N THR A 55 -8.23 -8.45 4.24
CA THR A 55 -7.52 -9.40 3.39
C THR A 55 -7.79 -9.13 1.91
N TYR A 56 -6.97 -9.71 1.06
CA TYR A 56 -6.90 -9.44 -0.36
C TYR A 56 -6.57 -10.71 -1.14
N SER A 57 -7.09 -10.78 -2.36
CA SER A 57 -6.86 -11.85 -3.31
C SER A 57 -6.33 -11.28 -4.62
N LEU A 58 -5.41 -12.02 -5.26
CA LEU A 58 -5.00 -11.74 -6.64
C LEU A 58 -5.99 -12.41 -7.60
N GLN A 59 -6.29 -11.72 -8.71
CA GLN A 59 -7.13 -12.25 -9.76
C GLN A 59 -6.47 -13.47 -10.44
N GLY A 60 -7.21 -14.57 -10.55
CA GLY A 60 -6.78 -15.76 -11.29
C GLY A 60 -7.37 -17.06 -10.75
N VAL A 61 -6.69 -18.17 -11.03
CA VAL A 61 -7.15 -19.51 -10.61
C VAL A 61 -7.15 -19.70 -9.09
N SER A 62 -6.39 -18.90 -8.36
CA SER A 62 -6.33 -18.94 -6.90
C SER A 62 -7.52 -18.29 -6.20
N ASN A 63 -8.27 -17.41 -6.89
CA ASN A 63 -9.44 -16.74 -6.32
C ASN A 63 -10.77 -17.11 -6.98
N THR A 64 -10.75 -17.88 -8.06
CA THR A 64 -11.99 -18.31 -8.75
C THR A 64 -11.94 -19.79 -9.09
N GLY A 65 -12.90 -20.56 -8.59
CA GLY A 65 -13.08 -21.96 -8.96
C GLY A 65 -13.77 -22.81 -7.88
N PRO A 66 -14.23 -24.03 -8.21
CA PRO A 66 -15.15 -24.80 -7.34
C PRO A 66 -14.61 -25.13 -5.95
N SER A 67 -13.29 -25.20 -5.79
CA SER A 67 -12.61 -25.50 -4.53
C SER A 67 -12.06 -24.26 -3.83
N VAL A 68 -12.29 -23.07 -4.38
CA VAL A 68 -11.80 -21.82 -3.80
C VAL A 68 -12.65 -21.45 -2.60
N THR A 69 -11.98 -21.35 -1.45
CA THR A 69 -12.52 -20.83 -0.20
C THR A 69 -11.89 -19.49 0.14
N GLN A 70 -12.51 -18.79 1.09
CA GLN A 70 -11.98 -17.53 1.62
C GLN A 70 -10.52 -17.66 2.09
N PHE A 71 -10.18 -18.75 2.79
CA PHE A 71 -8.84 -18.98 3.34
C PHE A 71 -7.79 -19.22 2.24
N SER A 72 -8.17 -19.94 1.17
CA SER A 72 -7.28 -20.19 0.05
C SER A 72 -7.05 -18.96 -0.84
N ALA A 73 -8.06 -18.10 -1.00
CA ALA A 73 -8.00 -16.97 -1.92
C ALA A 73 -7.52 -15.67 -1.29
N CYS A 74 -8.01 -15.35 -0.08
CA CYS A 74 -7.77 -14.08 0.59
C CYS A 74 -6.54 -14.15 1.49
N SER A 75 -5.41 -14.55 0.89
CA SER A 75 -4.15 -14.86 1.59
C SER A 75 -3.17 -13.69 1.68
N TYR A 76 -3.57 -12.51 1.21
CA TYR A 76 -2.80 -11.27 1.30
C TYR A 76 -3.49 -10.29 2.26
N CYS A 77 -2.74 -9.38 2.87
CA CYS A 77 -3.29 -8.17 3.48
C CYS A 77 -3.44 -7.07 2.42
N GLN A 78 -4.49 -6.27 2.55
CA GLN A 78 -4.75 -5.13 1.66
C GLN A 78 -3.63 -4.08 1.74
N ILE A 79 -3.54 -3.23 0.72
CA ILE A 79 -2.70 -2.03 0.76
C ILE A 79 -3.05 -1.21 2.01
N GLY A 80 -2.02 -0.76 2.72
CA GLY A 80 -2.18 -0.07 4.01
C GLY A 80 -2.19 -0.99 5.23
N TYR A 81 -2.01 -2.30 5.04
CA TYR A 81 -1.87 -3.30 6.10
C TYR A 81 -0.62 -4.14 5.89
N TYR A 82 0.00 -4.58 6.99
CA TYR A 82 1.10 -5.54 6.99
C TYR A 82 0.71 -6.85 7.67
N VAL A 83 1.37 -7.94 7.28
CA VAL A 83 1.07 -9.29 7.76
C VAL A 83 1.77 -9.53 9.09
N THR A 84 1.02 -9.89 10.12
CA THR A 84 1.55 -10.33 11.42
C THR A 84 1.60 -11.85 11.55
N THR A 85 0.63 -12.54 10.92
CA THR A 85 0.60 -14.00 10.80
C THR A 85 0.23 -14.40 9.38
N PRO A 86 0.90 -15.40 8.79
CA PRO A 86 0.62 -15.81 7.42
C PRO A 86 -0.74 -16.50 7.33
N GLY A 87 -1.43 -16.34 6.21
CA GLY A 87 -2.63 -17.12 5.91
C GLY A 87 -2.29 -18.59 5.65
N THR A 88 -3.24 -19.47 5.93
CA THR A 88 -3.14 -20.91 5.66
C THR A 88 -4.40 -21.40 4.94
N ALA A 89 -4.44 -22.67 4.55
CA ALA A 89 -5.63 -23.27 3.94
C ALA A 89 -6.88 -23.23 4.85
N THR A 90 -6.72 -22.99 6.15
CA THR A 90 -7.80 -23.02 7.15
C THR A 90 -7.90 -21.75 7.98
N ALA A 91 -7.04 -20.75 7.75
CA ALA A 91 -7.01 -19.51 8.52
C ALA A 91 -6.62 -18.31 7.64
N LEU A 92 -7.26 -17.17 7.88
CA LEU A 92 -6.89 -15.92 7.23
C LEU A 92 -5.56 -15.38 7.79
N PRO A 93 -4.82 -14.58 7.00
CA PRO A 93 -3.67 -13.85 7.53
C PRO A 93 -4.11 -12.85 8.60
N GLY A 94 -3.26 -12.65 9.60
CA GLY A 94 -3.37 -11.54 10.52
C GLY A 94 -2.89 -10.27 9.84
N CYS A 95 -3.78 -9.31 9.65
CA CYS A 95 -3.47 -8.03 9.01
C CYS A 95 -3.57 -6.90 10.02
N LEU A 96 -2.46 -6.19 10.25
CA LEU A 96 -2.43 -5.00 11.10
C LEU A 96 -2.27 -3.75 10.23
N GLN A 97 -3.05 -2.72 10.56
CA GLN A 97 -3.04 -1.47 9.82
C GLN A 97 -1.69 -0.76 9.99
N CYS A 98 -1.19 -0.18 8.90
CA CYS A 98 -0.09 0.76 8.96
C CYS A 98 -0.50 2.02 9.74
N PRO A 99 0.43 2.66 10.47
CA PRO A 99 0.17 3.93 11.15
C PRO A 99 -0.37 5.02 10.22
N ALA A 100 -1.03 6.03 10.79
CA ALA A 100 -1.49 7.20 10.04
C ALA A 100 -0.34 7.86 9.27
N GLY A 101 -0.60 8.27 8.02
CA GLY A 101 0.41 8.85 7.14
C GLY A 101 1.38 7.84 6.51
N SER A 102 1.08 6.54 6.61
CA SER A 102 1.87 5.48 6.00
C SER A 102 1.00 4.45 5.27
N THR A 103 1.62 3.66 4.40
CA THR A 103 0.96 2.60 3.63
C THR A 103 1.94 1.47 3.29
N THR A 104 1.44 0.41 2.68
CA THR A 104 2.26 -0.57 1.94
C THR A 104 2.16 -0.29 0.43
N LEU A 105 3.20 -0.61 -0.35
CA LEU A 105 3.16 -0.40 -1.80
C LEU A 105 2.32 -1.44 -2.54
N ASN A 106 2.26 -2.65 -1.98
CA ASN A 106 1.59 -3.80 -2.57
C ASN A 106 0.88 -4.59 -1.48
N PRO A 107 -0.14 -5.38 -1.82
CA PRO A 107 -0.66 -6.41 -0.94
C PRO A 107 0.45 -7.36 -0.50
N LEU A 108 0.46 -7.74 0.78
CA LEU A 108 1.53 -8.56 1.37
C LEU A 108 0.98 -9.91 1.81
N SER A 109 1.66 -11.01 1.50
CA SER A 109 1.27 -12.37 1.94
C SER A 109 2.24 -12.99 2.95
N GLN A 110 3.44 -12.42 3.09
CA GLN A 110 4.46 -12.93 3.99
C GLN A 110 4.52 -12.12 5.28
N PRO A 111 4.74 -12.77 6.43
CA PRO A 111 4.89 -12.09 7.71
C PRO A 111 5.96 -11.02 7.63
N GLY A 112 5.64 -9.85 8.15
CA GLY A 112 6.52 -8.70 8.22
C GLY A 112 6.32 -7.96 9.53
N SER A 113 6.93 -6.79 9.61
CA SER A 113 6.71 -5.87 10.72
C SER A 113 6.18 -4.54 10.20
N ILE A 114 5.98 -3.59 11.11
CA ILE A 114 5.68 -2.19 10.79
C ILE A 114 6.71 -1.56 9.81
N SER A 115 7.92 -2.12 9.70
CA SER A 115 8.92 -1.71 8.69
C SER A 115 8.49 -1.99 7.24
N SER A 116 7.42 -2.77 7.04
CA SER A 116 6.81 -2.99 5.73
C SER A 116 5.97 -1.79 5.29
N CYS A 117 5.58 -0.93 6.25
CA CYS A 117 4.89 0.33 6.00
C CYS A 117 5.90 1.42 5.65
N ILE A 118 5.55 2.25 4.68
CA ILE A 118 6.32 3.41 4.25
C ILE A 118 5.49 4.67 4.47
N CYS A 119 6.16 5.76 4.85
CA CYS A 119 5.50 7.05 4.97
C CYS A 119 5.11 7.59 3.59
N PHE A 120 3.97 8.29 3.52
CA PHE A 120 3.60 9.01 2.31
C PHE A 120 4.59 10.15 2.05
N ASP A 121 5.06 10.82 3.10
CA ASP A 121 6.02 11.91 2.99
C ASP A 121 7.40 11.39 2.54
N PRO A 122 7.94 11.85 1.40
CA PRO A 122 9.25 11.42 0.92
C PRO A 122 10.39 11.87 1.85
N ASN A 123 10.17 12.91 2.65
CA ASN A 123 11.11 13.38 3.66
C ASN A 123 10.76 12.86 5.06
N GLY A 124 9.88 11.85 5.15
CA GLY A 124 9.54 11.15 6.37
C GLY A 124 10.55 10.05 6.74
N THR A 125 10.59 9.68 8.02
CA THR A 125 11.40 8.59 8.55
C THR A 125 10.88 7.22 8.14
N ALA A 126 11.76 6.24 8.05
CA ALA A 126 11.36 4.84 7.94
C ALA A 126 10.71 4.37 9.26
N LEU A 127 9.63 3.60 9.15
CA LEU A 127 8.96 3.01 10.30
C LEU A 127 9.71 1.77 10.81
N SER A 128 9.64 1.56 12.11
CA SER A 128 10.24 0.40 12.79
C SER A 128 9.54 0.12 14.11
N SER A 129 9.92 -0.95 14.80
CA SER A 129 9.42 -1.22 16.15
C SER A 129 9.71 -0.08 17.14
N LEU A 130 10.75 0.71 16.88
CA LEU A 130 11.17 1.85 17.69
C LEU A 130 10.56 3.18 17.24
N SER A 131 10.07 3.27 16.00
CA SER A 131 9.43 4.47 15.45
C SER A 131 8.14 4.07 14.73
N GLN A 132 7.02 4.20 15.45
CA GLN A 132 5.70 3.74 15.00
C GLN A 132 4.85 4.85 14.36
N ALA A 133 5.44 6.01 14.09
CA ALA A 133 4.78 7.12 13.42
C ALA A 133 5.74 7.78 12.44
N CYS A 134 5.20 8.27 11.32
CA CYS A 134 5.97 9.07 10.39
C CYS A 134 6.40 10.38 11.07
N GLN A 135 7.69 10.70 10.94
CA GLN A 135 8.29 11.93 11.45
C GLN A 135 9.15 12.55 10.35
N CYS A 136 9.33 13.87 10.36
CA CYS A 136 10.26 14.48 9.42
C CYS A 136 11.70 14.02 9.72
N ASN A 137 12.44 13.69 8.66
CA ASN A 137 13.83 13.29 8.75
C ASN A 137 14.70 14.40 9.37
N ILE A 138 15.91 14.02 9.78
CA ILE A 138 16.94 14.96 10.22
C ILE A 138 17.13 16.08 9.17
N GLY A 139 17.24 17.33 9.62
CA GLY A 139 17.37 18.49 8.74
C GLY A 139 16.05 18.99 8.13
N PHE A 140 14.91 18.40 8.49
CA PHE A 140 13.57 18.88 8.13
C PHE A 140 12.76 19.21 9.39
N TYR A 141 11.80 20.12 9.25
CA TYR A 141 10.82 20.44 10.27
C TYR A 141 9.40 20.41 9.70
N GLY A 142 8.40 20.36 10.58
CA GLY A 142 6.98 20.34 10.21
C GLY A 142 6.31 19.03 10.57
N SER A 143 5.20 18.76 9.89
CA SER A 143 4.39 17.55 10.07
C SER A 143 4.36 16.77 8.77
N PRO A 144 4.72 15.47 8.75
CA PRO A 144 4.66 14.67 7.54
C PRO A 144 3.28 14.65 6.92
N GLN A 145 3.21 14.55 5.59
CA GLN A 145 1.93 14.42 4.92
C GLN A 145 1.18 13.15 5.35
N THR A 146 -0.14 13.27 5.47
CA THR A 146 -1.02 12.18 5.92
C THR A 146 -1.83 11.55 4.80
N THR A 147 -1.77 12.12 3.59
CA THR A 147 -2.50 11.64 2.41
C THR A 147 -1.54 11.18 1.32
N GLN A 148 -1.96 10.17 0.56
CA GLN A 148 -1.19 9.69 -0.58
C GLN A 148 -1.15 10.78 -1.67
N ALA A 149 0.04 11.04 -2.23
CA ALA A 149 0.29 12.03 -3.28
C ALA A 149 0.02 13.50 -2.91
N GLY A 150 -0.03 13.85 -1.62
CA GLY A 150 -0.02 15.24 -1.18
C GLY A 150 1.37 15.90 -1.33
N PRO A 151 1.45 17.23 -1.11
CA PRO A 151 2.73 17.91 -0.95
C PRO A 151 3.41 17.45 0.35
N SER A 152 4.75 17.41 0.33
CA SER A 152 5.56 17.18 1.54
C SER A 152 5.17 18.20 2.62
N GLY A 153 4.85 17.72 3.81
CA GLY A 153 4.63 18.56 4.98
C GLY A 153 5.92 18.79 5.78
N CYS A 154 6.97 18.02 5.46
CA CYS A 154 8.33 18.24 5.93
C CYS A 154 9.03 19.30 5.06
N THR A 155 9.48 20.37 5.71
CA THR A 155 10.17 21.51 5.10
C THR A 155 11.66 21.47 5.47
N PRO A 156 12.59 21.64 4.53
CA PRO A 156 14.01 21.63 4.84
C PRO A 156 14.38 22.81 5.74
N CYS A 157 15.29 22.60 6.68
CA CYS A 157 15.89 23.68 7.44
C CYS A 157 16.64 24.66 6.51
N PRO A 158 16.76 25.95 6.91
CA PRO A 158 17.57 26.92 6.17
C PRO A 158 19.02 26.47 5.99
N ALA A 159 19.71 27.04 5.00
CA ALA A 159 21.11 26.69 4.72
C ALA A 159 22.00 26.80 5.98
N ASN A 160 22.80 25.75 6.23
CA ASN A 160 23.67 25.56 7.41
C ASN A 160 22.94 25.30 8.73
N PHE A 161 21.65 24.97 8.70
CA PHE A 161 20.92 24.51 9.87
C PHE A 161 20.52 23.04 9.72
N THR A 162 20.41 22.35 10.84
CA THR A 162 19.89 20.99 10.95
C THR A 162 18.90 20.90 12.12
N SER A 163 18.06 19.88 12.11
CA SER A 163 17.05 19.62 13.13
C SER A 163 17.08 18.13 13.51
N PRO A 164 16.79 17.76 14.77
CA PRO A 164 16.49 16.37 15.11
C PRO A 164 15.26 15.83 14.36
N ILE A 165 15.15 14.51 14.28
CA ILE A 165 13.96 13.81 13.76
C ILE A 165 12.70 14.30 14.48
N GLY A 166 11.62 14.53 13.72
CA GLY A 166 10.32 14.87 14.28
C GLY A 166 10.19 16.32 14.79
N THR A 167 11.12 17.19 14.42
CA THR A 167 11.03 18.63 14.75
C THR A 167 9.78 19.23 14.09
N ALA A 168 8.88 19.83 14.88
CA ALA A 168 7.60 20.34 14.38
C ALA A 168 7.69 21.77 13.79
N ASP A 169 8.66 22.56 14.21
CA ASP A 169 8.73 24.01 13.90
C ASP A 169 10.14 24.45 13.49
N GLN A 170 10.20 25.50 12.67
CA GLN A 170 11.45 26.05 12.15
C GLN A 170 12.42 26.50 13.26
N THR A 171 11.92 26.92 14.41
CA THR A 171 12.74 27.29 15.58
C THR A 171 13.59 26.13 16.12
N GLY A 172 13.22 24.88 15.81
CA GLY A 172 14.02 23.70 16.12
C GLY A 172 15.19 23.46 15.17
N CYS A 173 15.29 24.21 14.06
CA CYS A 173 16.48 24.23 13.23
C CYS A 173 17.60 24.97 13.96
N THR A 174 18.69 24.26 14.25
CA THR A 174 19.88 24.81 14.90
C THR A 174 21.05 24.82 13.94
N LYS A 175 21.93 25.80 14.07
CA LYS A 175 23.09 25.94 13.19
C LYS A 175 23.94 24.68 13.31
N GLN A 176 24.18 24.01 12.19
CA GLN A 176 25.01 22.82 12.18
C GLN A 176 26.42 23.24 12.60
N LEU A 177 26.91 22.75 13.75
CA LEU A 177 28.32 22.95 14.09
C LEU A 177 29.16 22.36 12.96
N ASP A 178 30.13 23.14 12.49
CA ASP A 178 31.04 22.70 11.44
C ASP A 178 31.62 21.34 11.82
N SER A 179 31.46 20.34 10.94
CA SER A 179 31.94 18.97 11.19
C SER A 179 33.44 18.93 11.51
N SER A 180 34.19 19.96 11.10
CA SER A 180 35.60 20.17 11.40
C SER A 180 35.83 20.37 12.91
N ILE A 181 34.93 21.07 13.60
CA ILE A 181 35.02 21.34 15.05
C ILE A 181 34.68 20.07 15.84
N LEU A 182 33.68 19.29 15.40
CA LEU A 182 33.31 18.03 16.05
C LEU A 182 34.41 16.97 15.92
N LYS A 183 35.04 16.86 14.74
CA LYS A 183 36.21 15.99 14.53
C LYS A 183 37.42 16.44 15.35
N ALA A 184 37.66 17.74 15.46
CA ALA A 184 38.72 18.28 16.31
C ALA A 184 38.50 17.95 17.79
N PHE A 185 37.25 18.04 18.28
CA PHE A 185 36.90 17.63 19.65
C PHE A 185 37.07 16.11 19.88
N GLN A 186 36.64 15.27 18.94
CA GLN A 186 36.85 13.82 19.05
C GLN A 186 38.33 13.43 19.06
N GLN A 187 39.16 14.10 18.23
CA GLN A 187 40.61 13.91 18.26
C GLN A 187 41.22 14.37 19.58
N LEU A 188 40.80 15.51 20.13
CA LEU A 188 41.28 16.02 21.40
C LEU A 188 40.92 15.09 22.58
N ILE A 189 39.69 14.56 22.59
CA ILE A 189 39.22 13.59 23.58
C ILE A 189 40.05 12.30 23.50
N MET A 190 40.28 11.75 22.30
CA MET A 190 41.14 10.57 22.11
C MET A 190 42.56 10.80 22.65
N ILE A 191 43.12 11.98 22.44
CA ILE A 191 44.43 12.35 22.98
C ILE A 191 44.40 12.41 24.51
N LEU A 192 43.39 13.02 25.12
CA LEU A 192 43.24 13.13 26.58
C LEU A 192 43.01 11.80 27.30
N ILE A 193 42.52 10.76 26.60
CA ILE A 193 42.33 9.42 27.19
C ILE A 193 43.63 8.59 27.10
N LEU A 194 44.60 9.01 26.29
CA LEU A 194 45.87 8.32 26.06
C LEU A 194 47.04 8.88 26.90
N PHE A 195 46.82 9.93 27.67
CA PHE A 195 47.76 10.52 28.63
C PHE A 195 47.18 10.43 30.05
#